data_AF-A0A9X1JPZ8-F1
#
_entry.id   AF-A0A9X1JPZ8-F1
#
_cell.length_a   1.000
_cell.length_b   1.000
_cell.length_c   1.000
_cell.angle_alpha   90.00
_cell.angle_beta   90.00
_cell.angle_gamma   90.00
#
_symmetry.space_group_name_H-M   'P 1'
#
loop_
_entity.id
_entity.type
_entity.pdbx_description
1 polymer ?
#
loop_
_entity_poly.entity_id
_entity_poly.type
_entity_poly.pdbx_seq_one_letter_code
_entity_poly.pdbx_strand_id
1 'polypeptide(L)' 'MPNSEKLLQKKTRLKQKYLQLIEDAYNLRQTDHALSDFSEYQATKVLYELNKLRFVIGGDTNLRIN' A
#
# COMPACT_ATOMS: atom_id res chain seq x y z
N MET A 1 14.14 15.73 10.54
CA MET A 1 14.57 16.24 9.22
C MET A 1 13.33 16.38 8.33
N PRO A 2 13.11 17.50 7.64
CA PRO A 2 11.86 17.74 6.88
C PRO A 2 11.59 16.71 5.77
N ASN A 3 12.62 16.03 5.26
CA ASN A 3 12.47 14.98 4.25
C ASN A 3 11.91 13.67 4.82
N SER A 4 12.18 13.33 6.08
CA SER A 4 11.66 12.09 6.69
C SER A 4 10.16 12.15 6.90
N GLU A 5 9.64 13.32 7.29
CA GLU A 5 8.21 13.53 7.49
C GLU A 5 7.42 13.41 6.18
N LYS A 6 7.92 13.99 5.08
CA LYS A 6 7.32 13.84 3.75
C LYS A 6 7.28 12.38 3.29
N LEU A 7 8.35 11.62 3.57
CA LEU A 7 8.41 10.19 3.26
C LEU A 7 7.41 9.37 4.09
N LEU A 8 7.24 9.70 5.37
CA LEU A 8 6.24 9.07 6.23
C LEU A 8 4.80 9.38 5.77
N GLN A 9 4.51 10.63 5.42
CA GLN A 9 3.20 11.00 4.86
C GLN A 9 2.92 10.25 3.55
N LYS A 10 3.93 10.12 2.67
CA LYS A 10 3.83 9.31 1.45
C LYS A 10 3.57 7.83 1.76
N LYS A 11 4.26 7.24 2.75
CA LYS A 11 4.00 5.85 3.22
C LYS A 11 2.55 5.69 3.67
N THR A 12 2.01 6.60 4.47
CA THR A 12 0.63 6.55 4.96
C THR A 12 -0.38 6.61 3.81
N ARG A 13 -0.21 7.55 2.87
CA ARG A 13 -1.10 7.68 1.70
C ARG A 13 -1.07 6.44 0.81
N LEU A 14 0.12 5.89 0.55
CA LEU A 14 0.26 4.66 -0.22
C LEU A 14 -0.39 3.47 0.50
N LYS A 15 -0.30 3.39 1.82
CA LYS A 15 -0.95 2.33 2.61
C LYS A 15 -2.47 2.41 2.51
N GLN A 16 -3.04 3.61 2.64
CA GLN A 16 -4.48 3.82 2.46
C GLN A 16 -4.94 3.43 1.06
N LYS A 17 -4.20 3.86 0.02
CA LYS A 17 -4.51 3.50 -1.37
C LYS A 17 -4.43 1.99 -1.62
N TYR A 18 -3.42 1.32 -1.06
CA TYR A 18 -3.29 -0.14 -1.16
C TYR A 18 -4.51 -0.84 -0.57
N LEU A 19 -4.94 -0.45 0.63
CA LEU A 19 -6.10 -1.05 1.29
C LEU A 19 -7.39 -0.83 0.49
N GLN A 20 -7.60 0.38 -0.04
CA GLN A 20 -8.76 0.67 -0.90
C GLN A 20 -8.77 -0.25 -2.13
N LEU A 21 -7.64 -0.41 -2.82
CA LEU A 21 -7.57 -1.24 -4.02
C LEU A 21 -7.83 -2.73 -3.73
N ILE A 22 -7.42 -3.23 -2.56
CA ILE A 22 -7.73 -4.59 -2.12
C ILE A 22 -9.23 -4.74 -1.81
N GLU A 23 -9.82 -3.74 -1.14
CA GLU A 23 -11.26 -3.71 -0.88
C GLU A 23 -12.07 -3.67 -2.19
N ASP A 24 -11.68 -2.80 -3.12
CA ASP A 24 -12.31 -2.71 -4.44
C ASP A 24 -12.21 -4.05 -5.19
N ALA A 25 -11.01 -4.66 -5.23
CA ALA A 25 -10.81 -5.97 -5.82
C ALA A 25 -11.73 -7.03 -5.22
N TYR A 26 -11.84 -7.08 -3.89
CA TYR A 26 -12.68 -8.02 -3.18
C TYR A 26 -14.18 -7.81 -3.50
N ASN A 27 -14.64 -6.56 -3.44
CA ASN A 27 -16.03 -6.19 -3.70
C ASN A 27 -16.44 -6.49 -5.15
N LEU A 28 -15.52 -6.31 -6.10
CA LEU A 28 -15.75 -6.54 -7.52
C LEU A 28 -15.60 -7.99 -7.93
N ARG A 29 -15.07 -8.86 -7.05
CA ARG A 29 -14.65 -10.22 -7.38
C ARG A 29 -15.75 -11.12 -7.96
N GLN A 30 -17.02 -10.80 -7.76
CA GLN A 30 -18.16 -11.56 -8.29
C GLN A 30 -19.03 -10.76 -9.26
N THR A 31 -18.84 -9.45 -9.35
CA THR A 31 -19.70 -8.53 -10.10
C THR A 31 -19.02 -8.02 -11.37
N ASP A 32 -17.73 -7.75 -11.30
CA ASP A 32 -16.90 -7.35 -12.43
C ASP A 32 -15.47 -7.88 -12.24
N HIS A 33 -15.24 -9.09 -12.74
CA HIS A 33 -13.95 -9.77 -12.62
C HIS A 33 -12.81 -8.99 -13.30
N ALA A 34 -13.08 -8.29 -14.41
CA ALA A 34 -12.05 -7.54 -15.11
C ALA A 34 -11.58 -6.33 -14.29
N LEU A 35 -12.53 -5.62 -13.64
CA LEU A 35 -12.19 -4.51 -12.76
C LEU A 35 -11.58 -4.99 -11.43
N SER A 36 -11.97 -6.17 -10.95
CA SER A 36 -11.34 -6.85 -9.82
C SER A 36 -9.85 -7.11 -10.09
N ASP A 37 -9.53 -7.81 -11.18
CA ASP A 37 -8.14 -8.12 -11.59
C ASP A 37 -7.31 -6.84 -11.78
N PHE A 38 -7.90 -5.80 -12.38
CA PHE A 38 -7.24 -4.51 -12.52
C PHE A 38 -6.91 -3.88 -11.16
N SER A 39 -7.83 -3.94 -10.21
CA SER A 39 -7.65 -3.40 -8.86
C SER A 39 -6.55 -4.16 -8.10
N GLU A 40 -6.50 -5.50 -8.21
CA GLU A 40 -5.45 -6.35 -7.64
C GLU A 40 -4.06 -6.02 -8.22
N TYR A 41 -3.98 -5.84 -9.53
CA TYR A 41 -2.74 -5.45 -10.21
C TYR A 41 -2.23 -4.08 -9.73
N GLN A 42 -3.13 -3.10 -9.60
CA GLN A 42 -2.78 -1.79 -9.06
C GLN A 42 -2.36 -1.88 -7.59
N ALA A 43 -3.03 -2.69 -6.77
CA ALA A 43 -2.66 -2.92 -5.38
C ALA A 43 -1.23 -3.45 -5.28
N THR A 44 -0.86 -4.42 -6.13
CA THR A 44 0.48 -5.01 -6.17
C THR A 44 1.55 -3.96 -6.50
N LYS A 45 1.28 -3.05 -7.45
CA LYS A 45 2.19 -1.92 -7.73
C LYS A 45 2.36 -0.99 -6.52
N VAL A 46 1.26 -0.64 -5.86
CA VAL A 46 1.32 0.23 -4.66
C VAL A 46 2.08 -0.45 -3.53
N LEU A 47 1.89 -1.75 -3.34
CA LEU A 47 2.62 -2.56 -2.36
C LEU A 47 4.13 -2.57 -2.63
N TYR A 48 4.53 -2.68 -3.90
CA TYR A 48 5.94 -2.57 -4.29
C TYR A 48 6.54 -1.21 -3.91
N GLU A 49 5.83 -0.11 -4.19
CA GLU A 49 6.27 1.23 -3.78
C GLU A 49 6.36 1.40 -2.26
N LEU A 50 5.41 0.83 -1.51
CA LEU A 50 5.44 0.79 -0.05
C LEU A 50 6.67 0.06 0.48
N ASN A 51 7.01 -1.10 -0.11
CA ASN A 51 8.18 -1.88 0.28
C ASN A 51 9.48 -1.13 0.01
N LYS A 52 9.59 -0.44 -1.13
CA LYS A 52 10.73 0.45 -1.42
C LYS A 52 10.84 1.57 -0.39
N LEU A 53 9.73 2.23 -0.05
CA LEU A 53 9.74 3.29 0.97
C LEU A 53 10.14 2.75 2.34
N ARG A 54 9.65 1.56 2.72
CA ARG A 54 10.01 0.91 3.98
C ARG A 54 11.51 0.61 4.05
N PHE A 55 12.11 0.17 2.94
CA PHE A 55 13.55 -0.04 2.85
C PHE A 55 14.33 1.27 3.03
N VAL A 56 13.95 2.32 2.32
CA VAL A 56 14.63 3.64 2.37
C VAL A 56 14.51 4.32 3.75
N ILE A 57 13.37 4.17 4.42
CA ILE A 57 13.13 4.75 5.76
C ILE A 57 13.83 3.93 6.87
N GLY A 58 14.40 2.77 6.54
CA GLY A 58 15.19 1.96 7.48
C GLY A 58 14.41 0.91 8.27
N GLY A 59 13.32 0.38 7.70
CA GLY A 59 12.49 -0.66 8.32
C GLY A 59 11.69 -0.15 9.52
N ASP A 60 10.50 -0.71 9.76
CA ASP A 60 9.79 -0.47 11.01
C ASP A 60 10.67 -0.97 12.17
N THR A 61 11.37 -0.07 12.87
CA THR A 61 12.09 -0.33 14.13
C THR A 61 11.16 -0.73 15.29
N ASN A 62 9.91 -1.09 15.00
CA ASN A 62 8.92 -1.56 15.95
C ASN A 62 8.14 -2.76 15.40
N LEU A 63 8.83 -3.85 15.08
CA LEU A 63 8.31 -5.20 15.36
C LEU A 63 8.32 -5.47 16.88
N ARG A 64 7.83 -4.52 17.68
CA ARG A 64 7.47 -4.74 19.08
C ARG A 64 6.03 -5.21 19.09
N ILE A 65 5.89 -6.49 18.83
CA ILE A 65 4.68 -7.25 19.12
C ILE A 65 4.62 -7.34 20.65
N ASN A 66 3.62 -6.69 21.25
CA ASN A 66 3.10 -7.08 22.56
C ASN A 66 2.32 -8.38 22.38
#